data_AF-A0A2D5Z7F2-F1
#
_entry.id   AF-A0A2D5Z7F2-F1
#
_cell.length_a   1.000
_cell.length_b   1.000
_cell.length_c   1.000
_cell.angle_alpha   90.00
_cell.angle_beta   90.00
_cell.angle_gamma   90.00
#
_symmetry.space_group_name_H-M   'P 1'
#
loop_
_entity.id
_entity.type
_entity.pdbx_description
1 polymer ?
#
loop_
_entity_poly.entity_id
_entity_poly.type
_entity_poly.pdbx_seq_one_letter_code
_entity_poly.pdbx_strand_id
1 'polypeptide(L)'
;MRRRSLLVESDQLIILDHGATKDRLRRIPFHRVETVMHWRVAPWGRMFVFFLLLGLPAVLFAMAGGVVPTAFAIFFLVILVTVLAYYLYYRKTTLRIDHGADHYVVTGVTSPRKFRRFIAILKLRIRAAQADAEEERDDLV
;
A
#
# COMPACT_ATOMS: atom_id res chain seq x y z
N MET A 1 8.52 -0.84 -14.82
CA MET A 1 8.12 -0.28 -13.50
C MET A 1 9.33 0.48 -12.94
N ARG A 2 9.25 1.80 -12.73
CA ARG A 2 10.30 2.54 -12.02
C ARG A 2 10.26 2.20 -10.53
N ARG A 3 11.40 1.83 -9.95
CA ARG A 3 11.51 1.61 -8.50
C ARG A 3 11.70 2.97 -7.83
N ARG A 4 10.92 3.22 -6.78
CA ARG A 4 11.04 4.44 -5.96
C ARG A 4 11.29 4.03 -4.53
N SER A 5 12.27 4.66 -3.90
CA SER A 5 12.55 4.52 -2.47
C SER A 5 12.27 5.84 -1.75
N LEU A 6 11.72 5.73 -0.54
CA LEU A 6 11.42 6.86 0.33
C LEU A 6 12.33 6.78 1.55
N LEU A 7 13.00 7.88 1.83
CA LEU A 7 13.81 8.09 3.02
C LEU A 7 13.24 9.28 3.80
N VAL A 8 13.24 9.15 5.12
CA VAL A 8 12.80 10.19 6.05
C VAL A 8 14.06 10.60 6.78
N GLU A 9 14.52 11.82 6.56
CA GLU A 9 15.75 12.34 7.16
C GLU A 9 15.45 13.67 7.84
N SER A 10 15.69 13.72 9.15
CA SER A 10 15.44 14.86 10.06
C SER A 10 14.12 15.58 9.78
N ASP A 11 14.13 16.55 8.87
CA ASP A 11 13.05 17.50 8.60
C ASP A 11 12.54 17.49 7.13
N GLN A 12 13.03 16.52 6.34
CA GLN A 12 12.76 16.41 4.91
C GLN A 12 12.42 14.98 4.51
N LEU A 13 11.46 14.86 3.59
CA LEU A 13 11.18 13.65 2.85
C LEU A 13 12.10 13.57 1.64
N ILE A 14 12.91 12.53 1.57
CA ILE A 14 13.77 12.25 0.42
C ILE A 14 13.11 11.17 -0.44
N ILE A 15 12.84 11.52 -1.70
CA ILE A 15 12.32 10.62 -2.71
C ILE A 15 13.46 10.30 -3.68
N LEU A 16 13.84 9.03 -3.75
CA LEU A 16 14.78 8.52 -4.74
C LEU A 16 13.99 7.81 -5.84
N ASP A 17 14.01 8.36 -7.05
CA ASP A 17 13.48 7.73 -8.25
C ASP A 17 14.63 7.02 -8.96
N HIS A 18 14.63 5.69 -8.92
CA HIS A 18 15.66 4.89 -9.59
C HIS A 18 15.33 4.80 -11.08
N GLY A 19 16.05 5.60 -11.87
CA GLY A 19 16.03 5.53 -13.32
C GLY A 19 16.91 4.39 -13.84
N ALA A 20 16.75 4.02 -15.12
CA ALA A 20 17.59 3.00 -15.75
C ALA A 20 19.06 3.44 -15.91
N THR A 21 19.32 4.75 -15.96
CA THR A 21 20.64 5.33 -16.23
C THR A 21 21.06 6.43 -15.24
N LYS A 22 20.12 7.05 -14.53
CA LYS A 22 20.40 8.06 -13.50
C LYS A 22 19.37 7.98 -12.39
N ASP A 23 19.85 8.04 -11.15
CA ASP A 23 19.01 8.22 -9.98
C ASP A 23 18.67 9.70 -9.81
N ARG A 24 17.39 10.00 -9.54
CA ARG A 24 16.94 11.35 -9.22
C ARG A 24 16.57 11.43 -7.75
N LEU A 25 17.20 12.36 -7.05
CA LEU A 25 16.92 12.64 -5.65
C LEU A 25 16.08 13.92 -5.57
N ARG A 26 14.89 13.83 -4.96
CA ARG A 26 14.04 14.99 -4.63
C ARG A 26 13.94 15.10 -3.11
N ARG A 27 14.12 16.31 -2.58
CA ARG A 27 13.94 16.61 -1.17
C ARG A 27 12.72 17.51 -1.02
N ILE A 28 11.78 17.09 -0.17
CA ILE A 28 10.54 17.83 0.11
C ILE A 28 10.51 18.09 1.61
N PRO A 29 10.55 19.36 2.05
CA PRO A 29 10.46 19.66 3.48
C PRO A 29 9.06 19.32 4.01
N PHE A 30 8.97 18.83 5.25
CA PHE A 30 7.70 18.30 5.79
C PHE A 30 6.59 19.33 5.89
N HIS A 31 6.90 20.61 6.18
CA HIS A 31 5.91 21.69 6.26
C HIS A 31 5.15 21.92 4.95
N ARG A 32 5.69 21.49 3.79
CA ARG A 32 4.99 21.60 2.50
C ARG A 32 4.22 20.35 2.08
N VAL A 33 4.19 19.31 2.90
CA VAL A 33 3.42 18.10 2.60
C VAL A 33 1.97 18.34 2.99
N GLU A 34 1.09 18.42 1.99
CA GLU A 34 -0.34 18.73 2.23
C GLU A 34 -1.09 17.52 2.75
N THR A 35 -0.88 16.35 2.15
CA THR A 35 -1.61 15.13 2.55
C THR A 35 -0.80 13.87 2.25
N VAL A 36 -0.86 12.92 3.19
CA VAL A 36 -0.35 11.56 3.03
C VAL A 36 -1.54 10.61 2.95
N MET A 37 -1.90 10.23 1.73
CA MET A 37 -2.95 9.24 1.47
C MET A 37 -2.37 7.83 1.44
N HIS A 38 -2.94 6.96 2.27
CA HIS A 38 -2.69 5.53 2.19
C HIS A 38 -3.83 4.86 1.43
N TRP A 39 -3.55 4.37 0.23
CA TRP A 39 -4.49 3.49 -0.48
C TRP A 39 -4.00 2.05 -0.45
N ARG A 40 -4.92 1.12 -0.26
CA ARG A 40 -4.69 -0.30 -0.50
C ARG A 40 -5.35 -0.59 -1.83
N VAL A 41 -4.56 -0.78 -2.89
CA VAL A 41 -5.09 -1.34 -4.13
C VAL A 41 -5.55 -2.76 -3.81
N ALA A 42 -6.84 -2.91 -3.53
CA ALA A 42 -7.46 -4.22 -3.44
C ALA A 42 -7.58 -4.72 -4.88
N PRO A 43 -6.93 -5.84 -5.24
CA PRO A 43 -6.96 -6.34 -6.60
C PRO A 43 -8.30 -7.07 -6.85
N TRP A 44 -9.42 -6.35 -6.72
CA TRP A 44 -10.79 -6.86 -6.84
C TRP A 44 -10.99 -7.64 -8.14
N GLY A 45 -10.45 -7.14 -9.25
CA GLY A 45 -10.51 -7.84 -10.54
C GLY A 45 -9.80 -9.19 -10.54
N ARG A 46 -8.63 -9.31 -9.90
CA ARG A 46 -7.95 -10.61 -9.77
C ARG A 46 -8.68 -11.54 -8.81
N MET A 47 -9.20 -11.01 -7.71
CA MET A 47 -10.04 -11.79 -6.79
C MET A 47 -11.28 -12.34 -7.48
N PHE A 48 -11.92 -11.54 -8.33
CA PHE A 48 -13.08 -11.95 -9.11
C PHE A 48 -12.73 -13.11 -10.07
N VAL A 49 -11.58 -13.03 -10.74
CA VAL A 49 -11.09 -14.12 -11.61
C VAL A 49 -10.79 -15.38 -10.80
N PHE A 50 -10.14 -15.27 -9.63
CA PHE A 50 -9.92 -16.43 -8.75
C PHE A 50 -11.22 -17.04 -8.24
N PHE A 51 -12.21 -16.21 -7.92
CA PHE A 51 -13.54 -16.68 -7.52
C PHE A 51 -14.24 -17.43 -8.66
N LEU A 52 -14.14 -16.94 -9.90
CA LEU A 52 -14.66 -17.65 -11.06
C LEU A 52 -13.94 -18.97 -11.33
N LEU A 53 -12.62 -18.99 -11.23
CA LEU A 53 -11.81 -20.17 -11.53
C LEU A 53 -11.85 -21.25 -10.43
N LEU A 54 -12.01 -20.87 -9.17
CA LEU A 54 -11.93 -21.79 -8.03
C LEU A 54 -13.27 -21.91 -7.29
N GLY A 55 -14.00 -20.81 -7.15
CA GLY A 55 -15.30 -20.79 -6.46
C GLY A 55 -16.41 -21.44 -7.28
N LEU A 56 -16.47 -21.18 -8.59
CA LEU A 56 -17.49 -21.78 -9.46
C LEU A 56 -17.38 -23.32 -9.49
N PRO A 57 -16.19 -23.92 -9.70
CA PRO A 57 -16.05 -25.37 -9.61
C PRO A 57 -16.37 -25.91 -8.21
N ALA A 58 -15.95 -25.22 -7.14
CA ALA A 58 -16.27 -25.65 -5.77
C ALA A 58 -17.78 -25.75 -5.53
N VAL A 59 -18.56 -24.77 -6.01
CA VAL A 59 -20.03 -24.79 -5.89
C VAL A 59 -20.65 -25.90 -6.74
N LEU A 60 -20.17 -26.09 -7.97
CA LEU A 60 -20.67 -27.15 -8.85
C LEU A 60 -20.40 -28.55 -8.26
N PHE A 61 -19.21 -28.77 -7.72
CA PHE A 61 -18.87 -30.03 -7.04
C PHE A 61 -19.66 -30.22 -5.74
N ALA A 62 -19.93 -29.16 -4.97
CA ALA A 62 -20.77 -29.25 -3.79
C ALA A 62 -22.22 -29.64 -4.12
N MET A 63 -22.75 -29.16 -5.25
CA MET A 63 -24.12 -29.49 -5.70
C MET A 63 -24.25 -30.87 -6.35
N ALA A 64 -23.18 -31.43 -6.87
CA ALA A 64 -23.19 -32.75 -7.51
C ALA A 64 -23.52 -33.89 -6.53
N GLY A 65 -23.30 -33.69 -5.23
CA GLY A 65 -23.58 -34.67 -4.19
C GLY A 65 -22.60 -35.86 -4.17
N GLY A 66 -22.32 -36.39 -2.99
CA GLY A 66 -21.40 -37.51 -2.78
C GLY A 66 -20.05 -37.12 -2.20
N VAL A 67 -19.34 -38.11 -1.65
CA VAL A 67 -18.13 -37.90 -0.83
C VAL A 67 -16.97 -37.31 -1.65
N VAL A 68 -16.72 -37.86 -2.85
CA VAL A 68 -15.64 -37.45 -3.74
C VAL A 68 -15.80 -35.98 -4.20
N PRO A 69 -16.93 -35.55 -4.78
CA PRO A 69 -17.07 -34.16 -5.21
C PRO A 69 -17.13 -33.19 -4.02
N THR A 70 -17.64 -33.60 -2.86
CA THR A 70 -17.56 -32.79 -1.63
C THR A 70 -16.10 -32.54 -1.20
N ALA A 71 -15.24 -33.54 -1.28
CA ALA A 71 -13.81 -33.38 -0.97
C ALA A 71 -13.11 -32.40 -1.93
N PHE A 72 -13.43 -32.46 -3.23
CA PHE A 72 -12.92 -31.48 -4.20
C PHE A 72 -13.42 -30.07 -3.92
N ALA A 73 -14.69 -29.90 -3.57
CA ALA A 73 -15.25 -28.59 -3.22
C ALA A 73 -14.51 -27.95 -2.03
N ILE A 74 -14.21 -28.74 -0.99
CA ILE A 74 -13.43 -28.29 0.17
C ILE A 74 -12.01 -27.91 -0.26
N PHE A 75 -11.35 -28.72 -1.08
CA PHE A 75 -10.00 -28.44 -1.56
C PHE A 75 -9.90 -27.10 -2.30
N PHE A 76 -10.81 -26.83 -3.24
CA PHE A 76 -10.85 -25.56 -3.97
C PHE A 76 -11.15 -24.37 -3.04
N LEU A 77 -12.02 -24.57 -2.03
CA LEU A 77 -12.34 -23.54 -1.05
C LEU A 77 -11.14 -23.20 -0.17
N VAL A 78 -10.36 -24.20 0.26
CA VAL A 78 -9.11 -23.97 1.01
C VAL A 78 -8.13 -23.16 0.18
N ILE A 79 -7.91 -23.51 -1.10
CA ILE A 79 -7.04 -22.75 -2.00
C ILE A 79 -7.53 -21.31 -2.12
N LEU A 80 -8.84 -21.09 -2.32
CA LEU A 80 -9.42 -19.76 -2.43
C LEU A 80 -9.16 -18.93 -1.15
N VAL A 81 -9.37 -19.51 0.02
CA VAL A 81 -9.12 -18.88 1.32
C VAL A 81 -7.63 -18.59 1.52
N THR A 82 -6.74 -19.52 1.16
CA THR A 82 -5.29 -19.31 1.25
C THR A 82 -4.83 -18.20 0.32
N VAL A 83 -5.30 -18.16 -0.93
CA VAL A 83 -5.01 -17.10 -1.89
C VAL A 83 -5.54 -15.77 -1.37
N LEU A 84 -6.78 -15.74 -0.85
CA LEU A 84 -7.36 -14.55 -0.23
C LEU A 84 -6.54 -14.06 0.96
N ALA A 85 -6.17 -14.96 1.88
CA ALA A 85 -5.34 -14.65 3.03
C ALA A 85 -3.96 -14.14 2.60
N TYR A 86 -3.35 -14.76 1.60
CA TYR A 86 -2.10 -14.31 0.99
C TYR A 86 -2.25 -12.90 0.41
N TYR A 87 -3.31 -12.63 -0.35
CA TYR A 87 -3.57 -11.30 -0.92
C TYR A 87 -3.86 -10.24 0.15
N LEU A 88 -4.57 -10.58 1.23
CA LEU A 88 -4.82 -9.70 2.37
C LEU A 88 -3.54 -9.42 3.16
N TYR A 89 -2.66 -10.42 3.28
CA TYR A 89 -1.42 -10.34 4.05
C TYR A 89 -0.29 -9.63 3.27
N TYR A 90 -0.07 -10.00 2.01
CA TYR A 90 0.96 -9.43 1.13
C TYR A 90 0.51 -8.15 0.40
N ARG A 91 -0.57 -7.51 0.84
CA ARG A 91 -1.15 -6.32 0.18
C ARG A 91 -0.06 -5.32 -0.20
N LYS A 92 0.06 -5.08 -1.52
CA LYS A 92 0.78 -3.95 -2.11
C LYS A 92 0.13 -2.66 -1.59
N THR A 93 0.63 -2.15 -0.48
CA THR A 93 0.25 -0.83 0.00
C THR A 93 0.86 0.19 -0.94
N THR A 94 0.03 1.11 -1.40
CA THR A 94 0.48 2.25 -2.19
C THR A 94 0.40 3.48 -1.30
N LEU A 95 1.52 4.15 -1.12
CA LEU A 95 1.58 5.43 -0.43
C LEU A 95 1.51 6.52 -1.50
N ARG A 96 0.55 7.43 -1.36
CA ARG A 96 0.47 8.63 -2.18
C ARG A 96 0.76 9.83 -1.28
N ILE A 97 1.74 10.63 -1.67
CA ILE A 97 2.12 11.87 -0.99
C ILE A 97 1.80 12.99 -1.97
N ASP A 98 0.87 13.86 -1.60
CA ASP A 98 0.47 15.01 -2.41
C ASP A 98 1.22 16.27 -1.93
N HIS A 99 1.79 17.02 -2.88
CA HIS A 99 2.55 18.25 -2.65
C HIS A 99 2.26 19.24 -3.79
N GLY A 100 1.42 20.25 -3.54
CA GLY A 100 0.97 21.18 -4.58
C GLY A 100 0.31 20.44 -5.75
N ALA A 101 0.81 20.66 -6.97
CA ALA A 101 0.32 19.99 -8.19
C ALA A 101 0.92 18.59 -8.43
N ASP A 102 1.98 18.21 -7.70
CA ASP A 102 2.70 16.95 -7.88
C ASP A 102 2.20 15.87 -6.91
N HIS A 103 1.96 14.66 -7.43
CA HIS A 103 1.59 13.50 -6.63
C HIS A 103 2.62 12.38 -6.75
N TYR A 104 3.15 11.93 -5.60
CA TYR A 104 4.16 10.89 -5.54
C TYR A 104 3.55 9.58 -5.07
N VAL A 105 3.44 8.62 -6.00
CA VAL A 105 2.97 7.27 -5.71
C VAL A 105 4.15 6.33 -5.51
N VAL A 106 4.20 5.67 -4.35
CA VAL A 106 5.16 4.62 -4.04
C VAL A 106 4.41 3.32 -3.82
N THR A 107 4.75 2.32 -4.62
CA THR A 107 4.09 1.01 -4.65
C THR A 107 5.04 -0.09 -4.24
N GLY A 108 4.57 -1.08 -3.47
CA GLY A 108 5.30 -2.33 -3.26
C GLY A 108 6.02 -2.44 -1.92
N VAL A 109 5.45 -1.87 -0.85
CA VAL A 109 6.01 -2.10 0.49
C VAL A 109 5.71 -3.53 0.94
N THR A 110 6.78 -4.29 1.16
CA THR A 110 6.79 -5.74 1.38
C THR A 110 6.37 -6.17 2.78
N SER A 111 6.30 -5.27 3.76
CA SER A 111 5.92 -5.60 5.14
C SER A 111 4.86 -4.65 5.72
N PRO A 112 3.65 -5.15 6.05
CA PRO A 112 2.58 -4.33 6.62
C PRO A 112 2.94 -3.68 7.96
N ARG A 113 3.72 -4.36 8.80
CA ARG A 113 4.14 -3.84 10.12
C ARG A 113 5.13 -2.69 9.97
N LYS A 114 6.18 -2.88 9.15
CA LYS A 114 7.18 -1.82 8.89
C LYS A 114 6.52 -0.62 8.22
N PHE A 115 5.59 -0.86 7.29
CA PHE A 115 4.85 0.21 6.62
C PHE A 115 3.96 1.02 7.56
N ARG A 116 3.20 0.38 8.46
CA ARG A 116 2.40 1.11 9.46
C ARG A 116 3.27 1.94 10.39
N ARG A 117 4.38 1.37 10.87
CA ARG A 117 5.33 2.09 11.72
C ARG A 117 5.93 3.29 10.97
N PHE A 118 6.31 3.11 9.71
CA PHE A 118 6.81 4.17 8.85
C PHE A 118 5.77 5.28 8.63
N ILE A 119 4.52 4.95 8.29
CA ILE A 119 3.44 5.94 8.15
C ILE A 119 3.19 6.69 9.47
N ALA A 120 3.17 5.99 10.60
CA ALA A 120 2.93 6.60 11.90
C ALA A 120 4.02 7.63 12.24
N ILE A 121 5.29 7.26 12.03
CA ILE A 121 6.44 8.16 12.21
C ILE A 121 6.35 9.34 11.24
N LEU A 122 6.04 9.09 9.97
CA LEU A 122 5.93 10.13 8.95
C LEU A 122 4.83 11.15 9.29
N LYS A 123 3.63 10.68 9.67
CA LYS A 123 2.52 11.56 10.07
C LYS A 123 2.85 12.38 11.32
N LEU A 124 3.52 11.77 12.28
CA LEU A 124 3.91 12.44 13.51
C LEU A 124 4.93 13.56 13.24
N ARG A 125 5.94 13.29 12.40
CA ARG A 125 6.94 14.31 12.01
C ARG A 125 6.35 15.43 11.16
N ILE A 126 5.45 15.13 10.23
CA ILE A 126 4.78 16.16 9.43
C ILE A 126 3.99 17.11 10.33
N ARG A 127 3.25 16.58 11.32
CA ARG A 127 2.52 17.42 12.27
C ARG A 127 3.42 18.28 13.14
N ALA A 128 4.53 17.73 13.63
CA ALA A 128 5.50 18.49 14.42
C ALA A 128 6.08 19.65 13.60
N ALA A 129 6.57 19.39 12.38
CA ALA A 129 7.15 20.42 11.52
C ALA A 129 6.12 21.47 11.04
N GLN A 130 4.84 21.13 10.99
CA GLN A 130 3.76 22.09 10.70
C GLN A 130 3.45 22.97 11.90
N ALA A 131 3.45 22.42 13.11
CA ALA A 131 3.23 23.18 14.35
C ALA A 131 4.38 24.17 14.59
N ASP A 132 5.63 23.73 14.44
CA ASP A 132 6.81 24.59 14.60
C ASP A 132 6.81 25.76 13.60
N ALA A 133 6.36 25.51 12.35
CA ALA A 133 6.25 26.53 11.31
C ALA A 133 5.06 27.49 11.52
N GLU A 134 4.04 27.08 12.28
CA GLU A 134 2.90 27.93 12.64
C GLU A 134 3.26 28.84 13.82
N GLU A 135 3.99 28.31 14.82
CA GLU A 135 4.53 29.07 15.95
C GLU A 135 5.53 30.15 15.51
N GLU A 136 6.47 29.81 14.61
CA GLU A 136 7.43 30.79 14.05
C GLU A 136 6.73 31.87 13.20
N ARG A 137 5.55 31.58 12.64
CA ARG A 137 4.77 32.56 11.88
C ARG A 137 4.02 33.53 12.79
N ASP A 138 3.50 33.06 13.91
CA ASP A 138 2.78 33.88 14.89
C ASP A 138 3.73 34.82 15.65
N ASP A 139 4.99 34.42 15.87
CA ASP A 139 6.03 35.27 16.48
C ASP A 139 6.49 36.44 15.58
N LEU A 140 6.19 36.38 14.28
CA LEU A 140 6.59 37.37 13.27
C LEU A 140 5.48 38.38 12.92
N VAL A 141 4.28 38.25 13.51
CA VAL A 141 3.11 39.11 13.29
C VAL A 141 2.87 40.01 14.50
#